data_AF-A0A1S9GD09-F1
#
_entry.id   AF-A0A1S9GD09-F1
#
_cell.length_a   1.000
_cell.length_b   1.000
_cell.length_c   1.000
_cell.angle_alpha   90.00
_cell.angle_beta   90.00
_cell.angle_gamma   90.00
#
_symmetry.space_group_name_H-M   'P 1'
#
loop_
_entity.id
_entity.type
_entity.pdbx_description
1 polymer ?
#
loop_
_entity_poly.entity_id
_entity_poly.type
_entity_poly.pdbx_seq_one_letter_code
_entity_poly.pdbx_strand_id
1 'polypeptide(L)'
;MVFSFFRGNKPSLLQTGPGGQSRSHVLDRPEMSIGRASNADIVVDDPFLAPIHARIERQSDGGFIIRRMGLNPIMLRGEALLQTASLKAGDSFRLGKDVEFQFVVKAAAKEAPKKEASKAGDDKPKKSLLKQPAFLAGMGVAYLAIVGIIGYVILSDSGSAEGGPTAERINAEAARIPTCIKNARRMRQVSEASFNGAVGGRVGRDGDATYAALSLAAEPSDDAALAKAAEPIVEAYKRTALAALASENRGNNTLAQTLYQQTYDLVPDVNCSAARFALQRRAAVKPPARR
;
A
#
# COMPACT_ATOMS: atom_id res chain seq x y z
N MET A 1 2.17 -2.55 50.18
CA MET A 1 1.64 -1.67 49.11
C MET A 1 0.86 -2.54 48.14
N VAL A 2 -0.41 -2.21 47.87
CA VAL A 2 -1.29 -3.04 47.03
C VAL A 2 -1.16 -2.61 45.57
N PHE A 3 -0.80 -3.54 44.68
CA PHE A 3 -0.84 -3.30 43.23
C PHE A 3 -2.29 -3.21 42.77
N SER A 4 -2.75 -1.99 42.52
CA SER A 4 -4.13 -1.67 42.16
C SER A 4 -4.44 -2.05 40.70
N PHE A 5 -4.69 -3.34 40.45
CA PHE A 5 -5.24 -3.83 39.19
C PHE A 5 -6.71 -3.42 39.05
N PHE A 6 -6.98 -2.20 38.57
CA PHE A 6 -8.33 -1.75 38.23
C PHE A 6 -8.52 -1.38 36.75
N ARG A 7 -9.32 -2.23 36.09
CA ARG A 7 -10.32 -1.91 35.06
C ARG A 7 -9.88 -1.14 33.81
N GLY A 8 -9.91 -1.85 32.69
CA GLY A 8 -10.12 -1.25 31.38
C GLY A 8 -10.38 -2.29 30.31
N ASN A 9 -11.63 -2.46 29.89
CA ASN A 9 -11.97 -3.18 28.65
C ASN A 9 -11.73 -2.26 27.44
N LYS A 10 -10.55 -1.61 27.42
CA LYS A 10 -10.20 -0.49 26.55
C LYS A 10 -9.60 -1.02 25.24
N PRO A 11 -9.93 -0.43 24.08
CA PRO A 11 -9.24 -0.69 22.83
C PRO A 11 -7.73 -0.42 22.97
N SER A 12 -6.91 -1.24 22.31
CA SER A 12 -5.45 -1.13 22.36
C SER A 12 -4.82 -1.49 21.03
N LEU A 13 -3.66 -0.89 20.73
CA LEU A 13 -2.79 -1.30 19.63
C LEU A 13 -1.66 -2.18 20.17
N LEU A 14 -1.60 -3.43 19.70
CA LEU A 14 -0.47 -4.31 19.93
C LEU A 14 0.58 -4.05 18.83
N GLN A 15 1.62 -3.32 19.16
CA GLN A 15 2.80 -3.13 18.31
C GLN A 15 3.66 -4.40 18.36
N THR A 16 4.14 -4.87 17.21
CA THR A 16 5.17 -5.91 17.09
C THR A 16 6.33 -5.37 16.26
N GLY A 17 7.53 -5.38 16.85
CA GLY A 17 8.76 -4.91 16.19
C GLY A 17 9.56 -6.01 15.49
N PRO A 18 10.65 -5.66 14.77
CA PRO A 18 11.39 -6.57 13.90
C PRO A 18 12.00 -7.79 14.62
N GLY A 19 12.26 -7.69 15.93
CA GLY A 19 12.76 -8.77 16.77
C GLY A 19 11.69 -9.62 17.46
N GLY A 20 10.43 -9.57 17.01
CA GLY A 20 9.30 -10.29 17.63
C GLY A 20 8.85 -9.74 19.00
N GLN A 21 9.47 -8.65 19.47
CA GLN A 21 9.08 -7.95 20.70
C GLN A 21 7.75 -7.21 20.51
N SER A 22 6.77 -7.51 21.36
CA SER A 22 5.45 -6.84 21.33
C SER A 22 5.26 -5.86 22.48
N ARG A 23 4.61 -4.72 22.21
CA ARG A 23 4.23 -3.69 23.19
C ARG A 23 2.76 -3.32 22.99
N SER A 24 2.00 -3.18 24.07
CA SER A 24 0.58 -2.79 24.00
C SER A 24 0.41 -1.32 24.36
N HIS A 25 -0.28 -0.56 23.51
CA HIS A 25 -0.59 0.85 23.68
C HIS A 25 -2.10 1.01 23.83
N VAL A 26 -2.57 1.51 24.97
CA VAL A 26 -4.00 1.69 25.24
C VAL A 26 -4.51 2.93 24.51
N LEU A 27 -5.63 2.82 23.80
CA LEU A 27 -6.29 3.94 23.13
C LEU A 27 -7.30 4.58 24.09
N ASP A 28 -6.83 5.49 24.93
CA ASP A 28 -7.63 6.17 25.96
C ASP A 28 -7.97 7.63 25.66
N ARG A 29 -7.43 8.20 24.57
CA ARG A 29 -7.70 9.57 24.11
C ARG A 29 -8.53 9.62 22.82
N PRO A 30 -9.22 10.74 22.52
CA PRO A 30 -9.99 10.90 21.29
C PRO A 30 -9.13 10.85 20.01
N GLU A 31 -7.89 11.33 20.10
CA GLU A 31 -6.87 11.21 19.05
C GLU A 31 -5.57 10.71 19.68
N MET A 32 -4.88 9.80 19.01
CA MET A 32 -3.51 9.40 19.33
C MET A 32 -2.65 9.30 18.06
N SER A 33 -1.45 9.83 18.13
CA SER A 33 -0.49 9.89 17.02
C SER A 33 0.56 8.78 17.08
N ILE A 34 0.95 8.26 15.92
CA ILE A 34 2.03 7.27 15.75
C ILE A 34 3.09 7.86 14.84
N GLY A 35 4.36 7.82 15.23
CA GLY A 35 5.44 8.40 14.42
C GLY A 35 6.81 8.28 15.07
N ARG A 36 7.83 8.82 14.41
CA ARG A 36 9.23 8.77 14.89
C ARG A 36 9.59 9.91 15.86
N ALA A 37 8.86 11.02 15.85
CA ALA A 37 9.21 12.13 16.72
C ALA A 37 8.86 11.83 18.19
N SER A 38 9.67 12.35 19.12
CA SER A 38 9.49 12.17 20.57
C SER A 38 8.22 12.82 21.13
N ASN A 39 7.52 13.63 20.35
CA ASN A 39 6.22 14.21 20.67
C ASN A 39 5.02 13.44 20.08
N ALA A 40 5.26 12.29 19.42
CA ALA A 40 4.20 11.36 19.06
C ALA A 40 3.75 10.56 20.29
N ASP A 41 2.47 10.17 20.33
CA ASP A 41 1.90 9.42 21.46
C ASP A 41 2.40 7.98 21.50
N ILE A 42 2.62 7.39 20.33
CA ILE A 42 3.26 6.09 20.12
C ILE A 42 4.53 6.35 19.30
N VAL A 43 5.65 6.48 20.01
CA VAL A 43 6.97 6.71 19.41
C VAL A 43 7.51 5.39 18.87
N VAL A 44 7.90 5.39 17.59
CA VAL A 44 8.47 4.25 16.88
C VAL A 44 9.78 4.68 16.22
N ASP A 45 10.88 4.11 16.67
CA ASP A 45 12.22 4.40 16.12
C ASP A 45 12.45 3.62 14.82
N ASP A 46 11.91 4.17 13.72
CA ASP A 46 12.09 3.66 12.36
C ASP A 46 12.28 4.87 11.41
N PRO A 47 13.42 4.99 10.68
CA PRO A 47 13.70 6.13 9.80
C PRO A 47 12.69 6.27 8.65
N PHE A 48 11.98 5.20 8.27
CA PHE A 48 10.91 5.23 7.27
C PHE A 48 9.59 5.83 7.82
N LEU A 49 9.50 6.15 9.11
CA LEU A 49 8.37 6.89 9.67
C LEU A 49 8.60 8.41 9.61
N ALA A 50 7.52 9.09 9.25
CA ALA A 50 7.41 10.53 9.41
C ALA A 50 7.36 10.91 10.91
N PRO A 51 7.70 12.17 11.27
CA PRO A 51 7.58 12.68 12.65
C PRO A 51 6.24 12.34 13.29
N ILE A 52 5.15 12.64 12.59
CA ILE A 52 3.80 12.12 12.82
C ILE A 52 3.40 11.39 11.53
N HIS A 53 3.22 10.08 11.60
CA HIS A 53 3.04 9.21 10.43
C HIS A 53 1.59 8.74 10.27
N ALA A 54 0.95 8.38 11.38
CA ALA A 54 -0.47 8.03 11.46
C ALA A 54 -1.16 8.76 12.62
N ARG A 55 -2.48 8.90 12.54
CA ARG A 55 -3.36 9.25 13.66
C ARG A 55 -4.45 8.21 13.79
N ILE A 56 -4.79 7.89 15.03
CA ILE A 56 -5.89 7.02 15.41
C ILE A 56 -6.94 7.91 16.05
N GLU A 57 -8.08 8.06 15.40
CA GLU A 57 -9.15 8.96 15.85
C GLU A 57 -10.37 8.14 16.26
N ARG A 58 -10.88 8.40 17.46
CA ARG A 58 -12.11 7.81 17.96
C ARG A 58 -13.30 8.59 17.42
N GLN A 59 -14.18 7.90 16.71
CA GLN A 59 -15.40 8.48 16.14
C GLN A 59 -16.52 8.61 17.18
N SER A 60 -17.52 9.43 16.89
CA SER A 60 -18.67 9.69 17.77
C SER A 60 -19.57 8.46 17.97
N ASP A 61 -19.59 7.54 17.01
CA ASP A 61 -20.23 6.21 17.11
C ASP A 61 -19.47 5.22 18.01
N GLY A 62 -18.31 5.63 18.53
CA GLY A 62 -17.44 4.80 19.37
C GLY A 62 -16.47 3.90 18.59
N GLY A 63 -16.53 3.91 17.26
CA GLY A 63 -15.58 3.28 16.37
C GLY A 63 -14.23 4.00 16.32
N PHE A 64 -13.27 3.42 15.60
CA PHE A 64 -11.95 4.00 15.39
C PHE A 64 -11.64 4.07 13.90
N ILE A 65 -10.96 5.14 13.51
CA ILE A 65 -10.35 5.28 12.19
C ILE A 65 -8.84 5.45 12.32
N ILE A 66 -8.12 5.05 11.28
CA ILE A 66 -6.73 5.40 11.06
C ILE A 66 -6.65 6.42 9.92
N ARG A 67 -6.00 7.56 10.17
CA ARG A 67 -5.67 8.60 9.20
C ARG A 67 -4.17 8.59 8.93
N ARG A 68 -3.79 8.61 7.65
CA ARG A 68 -2.41 8.73 7.19
C ARG A 68 -1.99 10.20 7.20
N MET A 69 -0.87 10.48 7.86
CA MET A 69 -0.27 11.83 7.93
C MET A 69 1.05 11.92 7.16
N GLY A 70 1.75 10.79 6.96
CA GLY A 70 3.04 10.74 6.27
C GLY A 70 2.98 10.36 4.78
N LEU A 71 4.05 10.68 4.06
CA LEU A 71 4.20 10.36 2.64
C LEU A 71 4.38 8.87 2.34
N ASN A 72 4.94 8.09 3.27
CA ASN A 72 5.02 6.64 3.13
C ASN A 72 3.62 5.99 3.36
N PRO A 73 3.29 4.89 2.68
CA PRO A 73 1.98 4.25 2.80
C PRO A 73 1.84 3.54 4.15
N ILE A 74 0.61 3.49 4.66
CA ILE A 74 0.22 2.60 5.76
C ILE A 74 -0.39 1.36 5.12
N MET A 75 0.13 0.17 5.38
CA MET A 75 -0.40 -1.06 4.80
C MET A 75 -1.44 -1.66 5.74
N LEU A 76 -2.74 -1.43 5.50
CA LEU A 76 -3.86 -1.94 6.31
C LEU A 76 -4.49 -3.15 5.62
N ARG A 77 -4.59 -4.30 6.29
CA ARG A 77 -5.09 -5.56 5.69
C ARG A 77 -4.39 -5.96 4.37
N GLY A 78 -3.12 -5.59 4.20
CA GLY A 78 -2.34 -5.84 2.98
C GLY A 78 -2.52 -4.79 1.86
N GLU A 79 -3.43 -3.83 2.01
CA GLU A 79 -3.67 -2.76 1.04
C GLU A 79 -3.04 -1.43 1.49
N ALA A 80 -2.60 -0.60 0.54
CA ALA A 80 -2.04 0.71 0.84
C ALA A 80 -3.15 1.73 1.15
N LEU A 81 -3.20 2.20 2.39
CA LEU A 81 -4.14 3.22 2.86
C LEU A 81 -3.89 4.56 2.16
N LEU A 82 -4.88 5.03 1.39
CA LEU A 82 -4.78 6.29 0.66
C LEU A 82 -4.78 7.51 1.59
N GLN A 83 -5.80 7.62 2.45
CA GLN A 83 -5.99 8.73 3.40
C GLN A 83 -6.54 8.25 4.75
N THR A 84 -7.77 7.72 4.78
CA THR A 84 -8.47 7.34 6.02
C THR A 84 -9.21 6.01 5.85
N ALA A 85 -9.22 5.15 6.88
CA ALA A 85 -10.03 3.93 6.92
C ALA A 85 -10.50 3.60 8.34
N SER A 86 -11.61 2.87 8.44
CA SER A 86 -12.10 2.32 9.71
C SER A 86 -11.27 1.11 10.15
N LEU A 87 -10.93 1.09 11.44
CA LEU A 87 -10.30 -0.03 12.13
C LEU A 87 -11.35 -0.90 12.83
N LYS A 88 -11.34 -2.20 12.52
CA LYS A 88 -12.16 -3.26 13.10
C LYS A 88 -11.31 -4.13 14.01
N ALA A 89 -11.90 -4.66 15.08
CA ALA A 89 -11.18 -5.53 16.02
C ALA A 89 -10.53 -6.72 15.28
N GLY A 90 -9.22 -6.90 15.48
CA GLY A 90 -8.40 -7.89 14.81
C GLY A 90 -7.64 -7.39 13.57
N ASP A 91 -8.01 -6.23 13.01
CA ASP A 91 -7.27 -5.62 11.88
C ASP A 91 -5.81 -5.41 12.25
N SER A 92 -4.89 -5.80 11.36
CA SER A 92 -3.49 -5.41 11.42
C SER A 92 -3.13 -4.40 10.34
N PHE A 93 -2.20 -3.51 10.69
CA PHE A 93 -1.60 -2.55 9.78
C PHE A 93 -0.09 -2.44 10.01
N ARG A 94 0.68 -2.29 8.93
CA ARG A 94 2.14 -2.13 8.96
C ARG A 94 2.52 -0.69 8.63
N LEU A 95 3.49 -0.17 9.40
CA LEU A 95 4.10 1.14 9.24
C LEU A 95 5.61 0.94 9.04
N GLY A 96 6.23 1.84 8.27
CA GLY A 96 7.68 1.84 8.07
C GLY A 96 8.18 0.60 7.35
N LYS A 97 9.33 0.08 7.79
CA LYS A 97 9.95 -1.10 7.19
C LYS A 97 9.28 -2.38 7.69
N ASP A 98 9.36 -2.62 9.00
CA ASP A 98 9.09 -3.91 9.63
C ASP A 98 8.31 -3.76 10.97
N VAL A 99 7.45 -2.73 11.11
CA VAL A 99 6.66 -2.50 12.33
C VAL A 99 5.16 -2.75 12.08
N GLU A 100 4.65 -3.85 12.65
CA GLU A 100 3.23 -4.19 12.59
C GLU A 100 2.48 -3.72 13.85
N PHE A 101 1.22 -3.34 13.67
CA PHE A 101 0.28 -3.02 14.74
C PHE A 101 -1.00 -3.81 14.53
N GLN A 102 -1.53 -4.43 15.58
CA GLN A 102 -2.87 -5.04 15.57
C GLN A 102 -3.83 -4.26 16.48
N PHE A 103 -5.00 -3.93 15.96
CA PHE A 103 -6.06 -3.28 16.74
C PHE A 103 -6.88 -4.31 17.52
N VAL A 104 -6.68 -4.33 18.83
CA VAL A 104 -7.32 -5.28 19.75
C VAL A 104 -8.41 -4.57 20.53
N VAL A 105 -9.66 -5.01 20.33
CA VAL A 105 -10.79 -4.66 21.19
C VAL A 105 -11.21 -5.92 21.93
N LYS A 106 -10.97 -5.99 23.23
CA LYS A 106 -11.44 -7.11 24.05
C LYS A 106 -12.95 -6.94 24.23
N ALA A 107 -13.76 -7.85 23.68
CA ALA A 107 -15.21 -7.68 23.68
C ALA A 107 -15.79 -7.86 25.10
N ALA A 108 -16.66 -6.93 25.51
CA ALA A 108 -17.60 -7.20 26.59
C ALA A 108 -18.72 -8.07 25.99
N ALA A 109 -18.91 -9.28 26.50
CA ALA A 109 -19.92 -10.19 25.97
C ALA A 109 -21.34 -9.67 26.24
N LYS A 110 -22.19 -9.59 25.21
CA LYS A 110 -23.65 -9.75 25.36
C LYS A 110 -24.36 -10.14 24.05
N GLU A 111 -25.09 -11.26 24.17
CA GLU A 111 -26.40 -11.54 23.58
C GLU A 111 -26.63 -11.39 22.06
N ALA A 112 -26.57 -12.52 21.36
CA ALA A 112 -27.20 -12.69 20.05
C ALA A 112 -28.72 -12.93 20.19
N PRO A 113 -29.58 -12.33 19.33
CA PRO A 113 -31.00 -12.66 19.29
C PRO A 113 -31.26 -14.00 18.59
N LYS A 114 -32.15 -14.82 19.16
CA LYS A 114 -32.44 -16.20 18.76
C LYS A 114 -33.88 -16.34 18.23
N LYS A 115 -34.02 -16.77 16.97
CA LYS A 115 -35.17 -17.53 16.39
C LYS A 115 -34.62 -18.39 15.25
N GLU A 116 -34.57 -19.72 15.36
CA GLU A 116 -35.67 -20.70 15.14
C GLU A 116 -36.09 -20.86 13.66
N ALA A 117 -36.33 -22.05 13.08
CA ALA A 117 -35.94 -23.45 13.38
C ALA A 117 -36.40 -24.38 12.23
N SER A 118 -35.95 -25.66 12.23
CA SER A 118 -36.43 -26.87 11.49
C SER A 118 -35.69 -27.25 10.19
N LYS A 119 -35.51 -28.52 9.80
CA LYS A 119 -35.54 -29.90 10.42
C LYS A 119 -34.95 -30.88 9.36
N ALA A 120 -34.52 -32.13 9.59
CA ALA A 120 -33.91 -32.84 10.74
C ALA A 120 -33.50 -34.28 10.32
N GLY A 121 -32.56 -34.90 11.06
CA GLY A 121 -32.24 -36.34 11.07
C GLY A 121 -31.00 -36.79 10.25
N ASP A 122 -30.23 -37.83 10.62
CA ASP A 122 -30.07 -38.59 11.89
C ASP A 122 -28.86 -39.57 11.72
N ASP A 123 -28.25 -40.28 12.70
CA ASP A 123 -28.53 -40.48 14.13
C ASP A 123 -27.25 -40.52 15.02
N LYS A 124 -26.47 -41.64 15.01
CA LYS A 124 -25.57 -42.08 16.12
C LYS A 124 -24.45 -43.05 15.68
N PRO A 125 -23.51 -43.54 16.56
CA PRO A 125 -23.04 -43.04 17.87
C PRO A 125 -21.50 -43.11 18.16
N LYS A 126 -21.07 -42.35 19.19
CA LYS A 126 -20.08 -42.67 20.27
C LYS A 126 -18.86 -43.59 19.99
N LYS A 127 -17.66 -43.12 20.39
CA LYS A 127 -17.04 -43.47 21.69
C LYS A 127 -15.77 -42.66 22.00
N SER A 128 -15.65 -42.24 23.27
CA SER A 128 -14.37 -41.91 23.91
C SER A 128 -13.54 -43.19 24.07
N LEU A 129 -12.21 -43.11 23.96
CA LEU A 129 -11.32 -43.58 25.04
C LEU A 129 -9.89 -43.04 24.90
N LEU A 130 -9.27 -42.70 26.03
CA LEU A 130 -7.85 -42.39 26.11
C LEU A 130 -7.01 -43.66 25.93
N LYS A 131 -5.90 -43.54 25.18
CA LYS A 131 -4.53 -44.08 25.44
C LYS A 131 -3.84 -44.53 24.14
N GLN A 132 -2.74 -43.87 23.77
CA GLN A 132 -1.43 -44.52 23.57
C GLN A 132 -0.30 -43.49 23.29
N PRO A 133 0.92 -43.68 23.81
CA PRO A 133 2.02 -42.74 23.63
C PRO A 133 2.96 -43.15 22.47
N ALA A 134 2.80 -42.54 21.30
CA ALA A 134 3.66 -42.83 20.14
C ALA A 134 3.92 -41.65 19.18
N PHE A 135 3.54 -40.41 19.54
CA PHE A 135 3.45 -39.31 18.56
C PHE A 135 4.70 -38.42 18.41
N LEU A 136 5.78 -38.67 19.17
CA LEU A 136 6.94 -37.77 19.19
C LEU A 136 7.97 -38.00 18.06
N ALA A 137 7.89 -39.09 17.29
CA ALA A 137 8.81 -39.35 16.18
C ALA A 137 8.42 -38.65 14.86
N GLY A 138 7.11 -38.42 14.61
CA GLY A 138 6.62 -37.90 13.33
C GLY A 138 6.83 -36.40 13.12
N MET A 139 6.87 -35.60 14.19
CA MET A 139 6.92 -34.13 14.08
C MET A 139 8.28 -33.59 13.62
N GLY A 140 9.39 -34.27 13.94
CA GLY A 140 10.74 -33.79 13.60
C GLY A 140 11.02 -33.76 12.10
N VAL A 141 10.60 -34.80 11.37
CA VAL A 141 10.87 -34.95 9.92
C VAL A 141 10.08 -33.90 9.12
N ALA A 142 8.81 -33.67 9.47
CA ALA A 142 7.99 -32.62 8.85
C ALA A 142 8.57 -31.22 9.11
N TYR A 143 9.06 -30.95 10.32
CA TYR A 143 9.65 -29.65 10.66
C TYR A 143 10.94 -29.38 9.88
N LEU A 144 11.82 -30.37 9.74
CA LEU A 144 13.06 -30.25 8.95
C LEU A 144 12.78 -30.09 7.45
N ALA A 145 11.75 -30.74 6.90
CA ALA A 145 11.32 -30.50 5.53
C ALA A 145 10.81 -29.06 5.32
N ILE A 146 9.99 -28.55 6.25
CA ILE A 146 9.47 -27.18 6.20
C ILE A 146 10.60 -26.14 6.35
N VAL A 147 11.52 -26.33 7.30
CA VAL A 147 12.70 -25.46 7.47
C VAL A 147 13.64 -25.55 6.26
N GLY A 148 13.79 -26.72 5.64
CA GLY A 148 14.54 -26.89 4.40
C GLY A 148 13.92 -26.15 3.21
N ILE A 149 12.60 -26.20 3.06
CA ILE A 149 11.87 -25.45 2.02
C ILE A 149 11.96 -23.93 2.28
N ILE A 150 11.77 -23.49 3.51
CA ILE A 150 11.89 -22.07 3.89
C ILE A 150 13.34 -21.58 3.67
N GLY A 151 14.34 -22.37 4.07
CA GLY A 151 15.75 -22.09 3.82
C GLY A 151 16.09 -22.02 2.33
N TYR A 152 15.55 -22.93 1.52
CA TYR A 152 15.71 -22.92 0.06
C TYR A 152 15.06 -21.68 -0.57
N VAL A 153 13.85 -21.29 -0.15
CA VAL A 153 13.19 -20.06 -0.62
C VAL A 153 13.97 -18.80 -0.23
N ILE A 154 14.50 -18.74 0.99
CA ILE A 154 15.36 -17.63 1.46
C ILE A 154 16.68 -17.57 0.68
N LEU A 155 17.30 -18.72 0.36
CA LEU A 155 18.53 -18.75 -0.45
C LEU A 155 18.28 -18.45 -1.94
N SER A 156 17.07 -18.67 -2.43
CA SER A 156 16.67 -18.45 -3.83
C SER A 156 16.33 -16.98 -4.15
N ASP A 157 16.05 -16.14 -3.15
CA ASP A 157 15.68 -14.72 -3.34
C ASP A 157 16.86 -13.74 -3.14
N SER A 158 18.08 -14.18 -3.48
CA SER A 158 19.24 -13.27 -3.64
C SER A 158 19.19 -12.57 -5.01
N GLY A 159 18.05 -11.94 -5.33
CA GLY A 159 17.77 -11.36 -6.66
C GLY A 159 17.08 -9.99 -6.69
N SER A 160 16.50 -9.52 -5.58
CA SER A 160 15.84 -8.21 -5.52
C SER A 160 16.83 -7.05 -5.34
N ALA A 161 17.71 -6.87 -6.33
CA ALA A 161 18.42 -5.61 -6.50
C ALA A 161 17.41 -4.47 -6.73
N GLU A 162 17.72 -3.26 -6.25
CA GLU A 162 16.94 -2.06 -6.59
C GLU A 162 17.02 -1.82 -8.10
N GLY A 163 16.04 -2.34 -8.83
CA GLY A 163 16.03 -2.33 -10.29
C GLY A 163 16.13 -0.90 -10.82
N GLY A 164 17.27 -0.58 -11.43
CA GLY A 164 17.53 0.70 -12.08
C GLY A 164 16.54 1.00 -13.23
N PRO A 165 16.79 2.04 -14.04
CA PRO A 165 15.96 2.30 -15.20
C PRO A 165 16.23 1.23 -16.28
N THR A 166 15.52 0.10 -16.22
CA THR A 166 15.57 -0.93 -17.27
C THR A 166 14.50 -0.66 -18.32
N ALA A 167 14.74 -1.11 -19.56
CA ALA A 167 13.74 -1.06 -20.62
C ALA A 167 12.47 -1.85 -20.25
N GLU A 168 12.63 -2.96 -19.53
CA GLU A 168 11.54 -3.76 -18.98
C GLU A 168 10.68 -2.96 -17.98
N ARG A 169 11.31 -2.26 -17.02
CA ARG A 169 10.59 -1.39 -16.07
C ARG A 169 9.86 -0.26 -16.77
N ILE A 170 10.46 0.35 -17.80
CA ILE A 170 9.81 1.37 -18.63
C ILE A 170 8.56 0.81 -19.32
N ASN A 171 8.65 -0.39 -19.90
CA ASN A 171 7.52 -1.06 -20.53
C ASN A 171 6.40 -1.42 -19.53
N ALA A 172 6.76 -1.89 -18.34
CA ALA A 172 5.82 -2.22 -17.27
C ALA A 172 5.08 -0.98 -16.74
N GLU A 173 5.77 0.17 -16.58
CA GLU A 173 5.11 1.43 -16.21
C GLU A 173 4.23 1.97 -17.34
N ALA A 174 4.68 1.89 -18.60
CA ALA A 174 3.89 2.31 -19.75
C ALA A 174 2.58 1.52 -19.89
N ALA A 175 2.59 0.22 -19.59
CA ALA A 175 1.40 -0.62 -19.61
C ALA A 175 0.32 -0.22 -18.58
N ARG A 176 0.66 0.58 -17.56
CA ARG A 176 -0.28 1.06 -16.53
C ARG A 176 -1.04 2.33 -16.93
N ILE A 177 -0.62 3.02 -17.99
CA ILE A 177 -1.20 4.31 -18.42
C ILE A 177 -2.73 4.24 -18.64
N PRO A 178 -3.32 3.21 -19.29
CA PRO A 178 -4.78 3.11 -19.44
C PRO A 178 -5.50 3.03 -18.08
N THR A 179 -4.94 2.31 -17.11
CA THR A 179 -5.46 2.23 -15.73
C THR A 179 -5.33 3.57 -15.01
N CYS A 180 -4.24 4.33 -15.24
CA CYS A 180 -4.12 5.69 -14.72
C CYS A 180 -5.24 6.60 -15.26
N ILE A 181 -5.50 6.57 -16.57
CA ILE A 181 -6.60 7.36 -17.19
C ILE A 181 -7.95 6.98 -16.59
N LYS A 182 -8.23 5.68 -16.40
CA LYS A 182 -9.45 5.18 -15.75
C LYS A 182 -9.59 5.68 -14.31
N ASN A 183 -8.50 5.67 -13.55
CA ASN A 183 -8.49 6.18 -12.17
C ASN A 183 -8.67 7.72 -12.13
N ALA A 184 -8.10 8.46 -13.08
CA ALA A 184 -8.27 9.90 -13.20
C ALA A 184 -9.74 10.28 -13.53
N ARG A 185 -10.40 9.57 -14.46
CA ARG A 185 -11.85 9.72 -14.73
C ARG A 185 -12.69 9.52 -13.46
N ARG A 186 -12.45 8.42 -12.75
CA ARG A 186 -13.14 8.12 -11.47
C ARG A 186 -12.85 9.17 -10.40
N MET A 187 -11.64 9.70 -10.34
CA MET A 187 -11.30 10.79 -9.42
C MET A 187 -12.11 12.06 -9.72
N ARG A 188 -12.26 12.42 -11.00
CA ARG A 188 -13.06 13.58 -11.43
C ARG A 188 -14.53 13.46 -11.04
N GLN A 189 -15.11 12.27 -11.17
CA GLN A 189 -16.50 11.99 -10.73
C GLN A 189 -16.71 12.23 -9.23
N VAL A 190 -15.68 12.02 -8.41
CA VAL A 190 -15.73 12.23 -6.96
C VAL A 190 -15.38 13.68 -6.57
N SER A 191 -14.41 14.30 -7.26
CA SER A 191 -13.94 15.65 -6.98
C SER A 191 -13.15 16.23 -8.16
N GLU A 192 -13.72 17.23 -8.83
CA GLU A 192 -13.05 17.96 -9.92
C GLU A 192 -11.83 18.76 -9.40
N ALA A 193 -11.87 19.23 -8.15
CA ALA A 193 -10.72 19.88 -7.51
C ALA A 193 -9.55 18.90 -7.30
N SER A 194 -9.84 17.65 -6.93
CA SER A 194 -8.81 16.60 -6.79
C SER A 194 -8.22 16.20 -8.13
N PHE A 195 -9.06 16.13 -9.17
CA PHE A 195 -8.61 15.88 -10.54
C PHE A 195 -7.69 17.01 -11.05
N ASN A 196 -8.12 18.28 -10.96
CA ASN A 196 -7.34 19.44 -11.41
C ASN A 196 -6.03 19.64 -10.63
N GLY A 197 -5.96 19.16 -9.38
CA GLY A 197 -4.72 19.14 -8.59
C GLY A 197 -3.78 17.96 -8.91
N ALA A 198 -4.28 16.93 -9.61
CA ALA A 198 -3.54 15.71 -9.91
C ALA A 198 -3.07 15.61 -11.36
N VAL A 199 -3.96 15.95 -12.31
CA VAL A 199 -3.75 15.84 -13.75
C VAL A 199 -3.48 17.22 -14.33
N GLY A 200 -2.26 17.43 -14.80
CA GLY A 200 -1.85 18.62 -15.53
C GLY A 200 -2.01 18.47 -17.05
N GLY A 201 -1.35 19.37 -17.78
CA GLY A 201 -1.39 19.43 -19.23
C GLY A 201 -2.56 20.25 -19.79
N ARG A 202 -2.55 20.45 -21.10
CA ARG A 202 -3.66 21.07 -21.84
C ARG A 202 -4.26 20.02 -22.77
N VAL A 203 -5.56 20.12 -23.03
CA VAL A 203 -6.16 19.45 -24.19
C VAL A 203 -5.45 19.98 -25.43
N GLY A 204 -5.00 19.07 -26.30
CA GLY A 204 -4.34 19.44 -27.57
C GLY A 204 -5.28 20.19 -28.50
N ARG A 205 -4.76 20.69 -29.63
CA ARG A 205 -5.64 21.11 -30.73
C ARG A 205 -6.33 19.87 -31.32
N ASP A 206 -7.42 20.14 -32.04
CA ASP A 206 -8.40 19.16 -32.49
C ASP A 206 -7.77 17.87 -33.08
N GLY A 207 -8.11 16.72 -32.49
CA GLY A 207 -7.70 15.38 -32.96
C GLY A 207 -6.66 14.67 -32.10
N ASP A 208 -5.85 15.38 -31.31
CA ASP A 208 -4.80 14.75 -30.50
C ASP A 208 -5.38 14.02 -29.27
N ALA A 209 -5.23 12.69 -29.24
CA ALA A 209 -5.55 11.83 -28.09
C ALA A 209 -4.54 12.03 -26.94
N THR A 210 -4.59 13.20 -26.30
CA THR A 210 -3.78 13.55 -25.13
C THR A 210 -4.30 12.88 -23.85
N TYR A 211 -3.42 12.67 -22.87
CA TYR A 211 -3.81 12.12 -21.56
C TYR A 211 -4.91 12.96 -20.87
N ALA A 212 -4.80 14.29 -20.95
CA ALA A 212 -5.81 15.20 -20.45
C ALA A 212 -7.16 15.01 -21.18
N ALA A 213 -7.18 14.96 -22.51
CA ALA A 213 -8.42 14.73 -23.28
C ALA A 213 -9.07 13.38 -22.92
N LEU A 214 -8.29 12.30 -22.87
CA LEU A 214 -8.82 10.97 -22.51
C LEU A 214 -9.33 10.91 -21.07
N SER A 215 -8.69 11.60 -20.13
CA SER A 215 -9.14 11.64 -18.73
C SER A 215 -10.34 12.59 -18.48
N LEU A 216 -10.61 13.52 -19.40
CA LEU A 216 -11.78 14.41 -19.38
C LEU A 216 -13.04 13.85 -20.06
N ALA A 217 -12.91 12.82 -20.91
CA ALA A 217 -14.02 12.22 -21.64
C ALA A 217 -15.04 11.49 -20.72
N ALA A 218 -16.32 11.54 -21.09
CA ALA A 218 -17.42 10.86 -20.37
C ALA A 218 -17.39 9.33 -20.56
N GLU A 219 -18.04 8.59 -19.64
CA GLU A 219 -18.04 7.12 -19.64
C GLU A 219 -19.19 6.48 -20.44
N PRO A 220 -19.00 5.28 -21.02
CA PRO A 220 -17.75 4.71 -21.51
C PRO A 220 -17.83 4.37 -23.01
N SER A 221 -16.74 4.64 -23.73
CA SER A 221 -16.22 3.60 -24.62
C SER A 221 -15.54 2.57 -23.72
N ASP A 222 -15.84 1.30 -23.92
CA ASP A 222 -15.37 0.12 -23.20
C ASP A 222 -13.86 0.10 -22.86
N ASP A 223 -13.45 -0.70 -21.88
CA ASP A 223 -12.05 -0.80 -21.43
C ASP A 223 -11.06 -1.12 -22.58
N ALA A 224 -11.50 -1.87 -23.60
CA ALA A 224 -10.68 -2.17 -24.77
C ALA A 224 -10.56 -0.95 -25.71
N ALA A 225 -11.65 -0.21 -25.95
CA ALA A 225 -11.59 1.08 -26.65
C ALA A 225 -10.76 2.13 -25.90
N LEU A 226 -10.79 2.17 -24.56
CA LEU A 226 -9.89 3.02 -23.76
C LEU A 226 -8.42 2.61 -23.93
N ALA A 227 -8.12 1.32 -23.85
CA ALA A 227 -6.76 0.81 -24.08
C ALA A 227 -6.26 1.22 -25.47
N LYS A 228 -7.09 1.01 -26.52
CA LYS A 228 -6.80 1.39 -27.90
C LYS A 228 -6.60 2.90 -28.08
N ALA A 229 -7.46 3.72 -27.47
CA ALA A 229 -7.32 5.18 -27.52
C ALA A 229 -6.06 5.69 -26.80
N ALA A 230 -5.57 4.95 -25.80
CA ALA A 230 -4.34 5.27 -25.07
C ALA A 230 -3.05 4.75 -25.76
N GLU A 231 -3.13 3.87 -26.76
CA GLU A 231 -1.96 3.32 -27.48
C GLU A 231 -0.96 4.40 -27.96
N PRO A 232 -1.38 5.54 -28.56
CA PRO A 232 -0.43 6.58 -28.99
C PRO A 232 0.36 7.18 -27.82
N ILE A 233 -0.28 7.36 -26.66
CA ILE A 233 0.36 7.88 -25.45
C ILE A 233 1.34 6.85 -24.89
N VAL A 234 0.93 5.57 -24.82
CA VAL A 234 1.77 4.46 -24.34
C VAL A 234 3.04 4.33 -25.19
N GLU A 235 2.91 4.40 -26.51
CA GLU A 235 4.04 4.29 -27.44
C GLU A 235 4.94 5.54 -27.40
N ALA A 236 4.37 6.75 -27.37
CA ALA A 236 5.14 7.98 -27.20
C ALA A 236 5.91 8.00 -25.87
N TYR A 237 5.29 7.52 -24.78
CA TYR A 237 5.91 7.40 -23.46
C TYR A 237 7.08 6.42 -23.51
N LYS A 238 6.89 5.20 -24.04
CA LYS A 238 7.97 4.20 -24.19
C LYS A 238 9.15 4.78 -24.97
N ARG A 239 8.89 5.34 -26.15
CA ARG A 239 9.92 5.91 -27.04
C ARG A 239 10.74 6.99 -26.34
N THR A 240 10.07 7.93 -25.68
CA THR A 240 10.73 9.06 -24.99
C THR A 240 11.49 8.59 -23.75
N ALA A 241 10.92 7.69 -22.96
CA ALA A 241 11.57 7.12 -21.77
C ALA A 241 12.80 6.26 -22.11
N LEU A 242 12.73 5.46 -23.18
CA LEU A 242 13.86 4.67 -23.68
C LEU A 242 14.96 5.58 -24.27
N ALA A 243 14.59 6.67 -24.95
CA ALA A 243 15.56 7.69 -25.39
C ALA A 243 16.22 8.42 -24.21
N ALA A 244 15.47 8.68 -23.13
CA ALA A 244 16.00 9.26 -21.90
C ALA A 244 17.04 8.33 -21.26
N LEU A 245 16.69 7.05 -21.08
CA LEU A 245 17.59 6.00 -20.59
C LEU A 245 18.83 5.84 -21.47
N ALA A 246 18.66 5.77 -22.80
CA ALA A 246 19.79 5.69 -23.71
C ALA A 246 20.69 6.94 -23.68
N SER A 247 20.17 8.09 -23.27
CA SER A 247 20.96 9.32 -23.07
C SER A 247 21.67 9.34 -21.72
N GLU A 248 21.03 8.83 -20.66
CA GLU A 248 21.64 8.63 -19.35
C GLU A 248 22.80 7.63 -19.42
N ASN A 249 22.60 6.48 -20.07
CA ASN A 249 23.63 5.45 -20.28
C ASN A 249 24.82 5.95 -21.12
N ARG A 250 24.64 7.02 -21.91
CA ARG A 250 25.71 7.72 -22.65
C ARG A 250 26.33 8.89 -21.88
N GLY A 251 25.96 9.10 -20.62
CA GLY A 251 26.44 10.20 -19.77
C GLY A 251 25.89 11.59 -20.13
N ASN A 252 24.94 11.70 -21.07
CA ASN A 252 24.34 12.97 -21.45
C ASN A 252 23.17 13.32 -20.52
N ASN A 253 23.52 13.65 -19.28
CA ASN A 253 22.57 13.88 -18.19
C ASN A 253 21.61 15.06 -18.45
N THR A 254 22.07 16.11 -19.15
CA THR A 254 21.24 17.26 -19.53
C THR A 254 20.14 16.87 -20.53
N LEU A 255 20.48 16.08 -21.55
CA LEU A 255 19.50 15.54 -22.49
C LEU A 255 18.57 14.52 -21.80
N ALA A 256 19.11 13.63 -20.96
CA ALA A 256 18.31 12.67 -20.20
C ALA A 256 17.29 13.34 -19.28
N GLN A 257 17.66 14.40 -18.54
CA GLN A 257 16.71 15.19 -17.75
C GLN A 257 15.59 15.80 -18.60
N THR A 258 15.93 16.30 -19.79
CA THR A 258 14.98 16.92 -20.72
C THR A 258 13.99 15.88 -21.27
N LEU A 259 14.50 14.72 -21.68
CA LEU A 259 13.68 13.60 -22.16
C LEU A 259 12.82 12.99 -21.04
N TYR A 260 13.31 12.88 -19.81
CA TYR A 260 12.48 12.47 -18.66
C TYR A 260 11.39 13.50 -18.32
N GLN A 261 11.63 14.80 -18.54
CA GLN A 261 10.55 15.79 -18.42
C GLN A 261 9.50 15.61 -19.53
N GLN A 262 9.91 15.46 -20.79
CA GLN A 262 9.00 15.19 -21.91
C GLN A 262 8.20 13.90 -21.70
N THR A 263 8.82 12.87 -21.10
CA THR A 263 8.16 11.62 -20.70
C THR A 263 7.06 11.86 -19.66
N TYR A 264 7.28 12.75 -18.70
CA TYR A 264 6.26 13.18 -17.73
C TYR A 264 5.15 14.01 -18.41
N ASP A 265 5.50 14.92 -19.33
CA ASP A 265 4.52 15.80 -19.98
C ASP A 265 3.51 15.03 -20.86
N LEU A 266 3.84 13.80 -21.30
CA LEU A 266 2.93 12.87 -21.97
C LEU A 266 1.90 12.23 -21.02
N VAL A 267 2.24 12.07 -19.74
CA VAL A 267 1.40 11.47 -18.69
C VAL A 267 1.47 12.36 -17.44
N PRO A 268 0.90 13.58 -17.47
CA PRO A 268 1.10 14.60 -16.45
C PRO A 268 0.21 14.37 -15.21
N ASP A 269 0.14 13.14 -14.70
CA ASP A 269 -0.72 12.73 -13.58
C ASP A 269 0.13 12.22 -12.42
N VAL A 270 0.22 13.00 -11.33
CA VAL A 270 1.08 12.67 -10.17
C VAL A 270 0.68 11.40 -9.42
N ASN A 271 -0.54 10.89 -9.63
CA ASN A 271 -1.01 9.63 -9.10
C ASN A 271 -0.68 8.44 -10.01
N CYS A 272 -0.34 8.67 -11.28
CA CYS A 272 0.11 7.62 -12.18
C CYS A 272 1.54 7.18 -11.87
N SER A 273 1.77 5.87 -11.83
CA SER A 273 3.10 5.32 -11.54
C SER A 273 4.14 5.65 -12.63
N ALA A 274 3.69 5.73 -13.89
CA ALA A 274 4.52 6.16 -15.03
C ALA A 274 5.04 7.60 -14.87
N ALA A 275 4.15 8.54 -14.51
CA ALA A 275 4.53 9.93 -14.23
C ALA A 275 5.53 10.03 -13.07
N ARG A 276 5.27 9.30 -11.99
CA ARG A 276 6.15 9.23 -10.82
C ARG A 276 7.53 8.65 -11.18
N PHE A 277 7.59 7.62 -12.01
CA PHE A 277 8.85 7.07 -12.53
C PHE A 277 9.63 8.14 -13.30
N ALA A 278 8.99 8.84 -14.24
CA ALA A 278 9.63 9.90 -15.02
C ALA A 278 10.20 11.02 -14.14
N LEU A 279 9.43 11.50 -13.16
CA LEU A 279 9.88 12.51 -12.19
C LEU A 279 11.04 12.01 -11.31
N GLN A 280 10.96 10.78 -10.79
CA GLN A 280 12.01 10.18 -9.98
C GLN A 280 13.31 10.03 -10.76
N ARG A 281 13.25 9.58 -12.02
CA ARG A 281 14.43 9.49 -12.89
C ARG A 281 15.00 10.87 -13.22
N ARG A 282 14.17 11.84 -13.59
CA ARG A 282 14.59 13.24 -13.82
C ARG A 282 15.34 13.82 -12.61
N ALA A 283 14.86 13.56 -11.39
CA ALA A 283 15.49 14.03 -10.15
C ALA A 283 16.79 13.28 -9.80
N ALA A 284 16.88 11.98 -10.11
CA ALA A 284 18.07 11.16 -9.88
C ALA A 284 19.22 11.49 -10.84
N VAL A 285 18.92 11.84 -12.10
CA VAL A 285 19.93 12.26 -13.08
C VAL A 285 20.48 13.64 -12.69
N LYS A 286 21.71 13.68 -12.18
CA LYS A 286 22.39 14.93 -11.81
C LYS A 286 23.03 15.58 -13.05
N PRO A 287 22.71 16.84 -13.39
CA PRO A 287 23.31 17.53 -14.53
C PRO A 287 24.79 17.85 -14.23
N PRO A 288 25.64 18.04 -15.25
CA PRO A 288 27.01 18.50 -15.04
C PRO A 288 27.00 19.84 -14.31
N ALA A 289 27.96 20.04 -13.41
CA ALA A 289 28.14 21.33 -12.73
C ALA A 289 28.38 22.41 -13.78
N ARG A 290 27.58 23.49 -13.73
CA ARG A 290 27.85 24.69 -14.54
C ARG A 290 29.19 25.26 -14.07
N ARG A 291 30.15 25.33 -14.99
CA ARG A 291 31.41 26.06 -14.82
C ARG A 291 31.19 27.53 -15.17
#